data_AF-A0A3E0KEI9-F1
#
_entry.id   AF-A0A3E0KEI9-F1
#
_cell.length_a   1.000
_cell.length_b   1.000
_cell.length_c   1.000
_cell.angle_alpha   90.00
_cell.angle_beta   90.00
_cell.angle_gamma   90.00
#
_symmetry.space_group_name_H-M   'P 1'
#
loop_
_entity.id
_entity.type
_entity.pdbx_description
1 polymer ?
#
loop_
_entity_poly.entity_id
_entity_poly.type
_entity_poly.pdbx_seq_one_letter_code
_entity_poly.pdbx_strand_id
1 'polypeptide(L)' 'YGHAPNIQPSSAGPGPMYGVCHRFGPPAVSVGGGHFASNTHAPNENIRVEDFVQGIKMIAAVMLDFAERDL' A
#
# COMPACT_ATOMS: atom_id res chain seq x y z
N TYR A 1 4.38 -8.32 -10.01
CA TYR A 1 3.24 -8.76 -10.85
C TYR A 1 3.44 -8.63 -12.37
N GLY A 2 4.65 -8.36 -12.88
CA GLY A 2 4.91 -8.34 -14.34
C GLY A 2 4.27 -7.21 -15.13
N HIS A 3 3.66 -6.23 -14.46
CA HIS A 3 3.06 -5.03 -15.05
C HIS A 3 3.49 -3.78 -14.29
N ALA A 4 3.40 -2.62 -14.93
CA ALA A 4 3.69 -1.34 -14.32
C ALA A 4 2.68 -1.01 -13.21
N PRO A 5 3.12 -0.39 -12.09
CA PRO A 5 2.22 0.02 -11.02
C PRO A 5 1.28 1.13 -11.48
N ASN A 6 0.03 1.11 -10.99
CA ASN A 6 -0.90 2.23 -11.14
C ASN A 6 -0.61 3.25 -10.04
N ILE A 7 -0.25 4.48 -10.41
CA ILE A 7 0.10 5.56 -9.47
C ILE A 7 -1.05 6.55 -9.45
N GLN A 8 -1.60 6.76 -8.25
CA GLN A 8 -2.68 7.71 -8.00
C GLN A 8 -2.21 8.73 -6.95
N PRO A 9 -2.37 10.05 -7.18
CA PRO A 9 -2.00 11.05 -6.20
C PRO A 9 -2.79 10.95 -4.88
N SER A 10 -4.05 10.50 -4.95
CA SER A 10 -4.91 10.27 -3.80
C SER A 10 -6.01 9.27 -4.13
N SER A 11 -6.51 8.56 -3.13
CA SER A 11 -7.79 7.84 -3.21
C SER A 11 -8.97 8.80 -3.09
N ALA A 12 -10.15 8.39 -3.59
CA ALA A 12 -11.40 9.09 -3.33
C ALA A 12 -11.90 8.92 -1.88
N GLY A 13 -11.48 7.85 -1.20
CA GLY A 13 -11.80 7.62 0.21
C GLY A 13 -10.99 8.52 1.14
N PRO A 14 -11.58 8.96 2.27
CA PRO A 14 -10.85 9.69 3.31
C PRO A 14 -9.92 8.74 4.08
N GLY A 15 -8.87 9.32 4.68
CA GLY A 15 -7.95 8.61 5.54
C GLY A 15 -7.18 9.57 6.45
N PRO A 16 -6.39 9.05 7.39
CA PRO A 16 -5.70 9.87 8.40
C PRO A 16 -4.49 10.64 7.83
N MET A 17 -4.29 10.65 6.50
CA MET A 17 -3.11 11.25 5.85
C MET A 17 -2.91 12.73 6.21
N TYR A 18 -3.99 13.52 6.35
CA TYR A 18 -3.86 14.90 6.83
C TYR A 18 -3.40 14.95 8.30
N GLY A 19 -4.04 14.18 9.19
CA GLY A 19 -3.72 14.18 10.61
C GLY A 19 -2.32 13.63 10.93
N VAL A 20 -1.78 12.76 10.08
CA VAL A 20 -0.46 12.15 10.24
C VAL A 20 0.59 12.90 9.42
N CYS A 21 0.47 12.90 8.09
CA CYS A 21 1.53 13.36 7.20
C CYS A 21 1.62 14.88 7.15
N HIS A 22 0.48 15.59 7.06
CA HIS A 22 0.51 17.05 7.04
C HIS A 22 0.95 17.63 8.40
N ARG A 23 0.56 16.99 9.50
CA ARG A 23 0.94 17.43 10.85
C ARG A 23 2.42 17.23 11.16
N PHE A 24 2.99 16.09 10.77
CA PHE A 24 4.36 15.71 11.17
C PHE A 24 5.40 15.92 10.07
N GLY A 25 4.97 16.21 8.83
CA GLY A 25 5.84 16.50 7.69
C GLY A 25 6.48 15.33 6.92
N PRO A 26 6.37 14.03 7.27
CA PRO A 26 6.99 13.00 6.44
C PRO A 26 6.22 12.81 5.13
N PRO A 27 6.93 12.55 4.01
CA PRO A 27 6.28 12.03 2.81
C PRO A 27 5.67 10.67 3.11
N ALA A 28 4.54 10.37 2.46
CA ALA A 28 3.83 9.12 2.70
C ALA A 28 3.22 8.57 1.42
N VAL A 29 3.19 7.24 1.36
CA VAL A 29 2.59 6.45 0.30
C VAL A 29 1.73 5.36 0.92
N SER A 30 0.65 4.97 0.25
CA SER A 30 -0.19 3.85 0.66
C SER A 30 -0.12 2.76 -0.41
N VAL A 31 0.05 1.52 0.05
CA VAL A 31 0.15 0.31 -0.76
C VAL A 31 -0.56 -0.82 -0.02
N GLY A 32 -1.05 -1.82 -0.73
CA GLY A 32 -1.78 -2.94 -0.11
C GLY A 32 -1.85 -4.17 -0.99
N GLY A 33 -2.29 -5.28 -0.39
CA GLY A 33 -2.49 -6.57 -1.06
C GLY A 33 -3.95 -6.88 -1.40
N GLY A 34 -4.86 -5.91 -1.23
CA GLY A 34 -6.26 -6.05 -1.63
C GLY A 34 -6.43 -6.03 -3.16
N HIS A 35 -7.53 -6.58 -3.64
CA HIS A 35 -7.91 -6.52 -5.05
C HIS A 35 -9.32 -5.95 -5.22
N PHE A 36 -9.70 -5.62 -6.46
CA PHE A 36 -10.99 -5.00 -6.77
C PHE A 36 -12.20 -5.74 -6.16
N ALA A 37 -12.17 -7.08 -6.17
CA ALA A 37 -13.22 -7.94 -5.60
C ALA A 37 -12.98 -8.33 -4.12
N SER A 38 -12.17 -7.58 -3.37
CA SER A 38 -11.88 -7.91 -1.97
C SER A 38 -13.09 -7.70 -1.06
N ASN A 39 -14.13 -6.98 -1.51
CA ASN A 39 -15.36 -6.73 -0.75
C ASN A 39 -15.10 -6.17 0.65
N THR A 40 -14.13 -5.27 0.80
CA THR A 40 -13.80 -4.67 2.09
C THR A 40 -15.04 -4.01 2.69
N HIS A 41 -15.38 -4.37 3.93
CA HIS A 41 -16.61 -3.97 4.63
C HIS A 41 -17.93 -4.48 4.03
N ALA A 42 -17.90 -5.52 3.20
CA ALA A 42 -19.07 -6.20 2.64
C ALA A 42 -19.01 -7.73 2.88
N PRO A 43 -20.12 -8.46 2.73
CA PRO A 43 -20.11 -9.91 2.85
C PRO A 43 -19.13 -10.58 1.89
N ASN A 44 -18.54 -11.71 2.31
CA ASN A 44 -17.50 -12.42 1.57
C ASN A 44 -16.26 -11.54 1.28
N GLU A 45 -15.85 -10.74 2.27
CA GLU A 45 -14.56 -10.07 2.28
C GLU A 45 -13.42 -11.10 2.12
N ASN A 46 -12.49 -10.84 1.21
CA ASN A 46 -11.47 -11.81 0.84
C ASN A 46 -10.18 -11.16 0.30
N ILE A 47 -9.13 -11.96 0.31
CA ILE A 47 -7.83 -11.67 -0.27
C ILE A 47 -7.28 -12.94 -0.93
N ARG A 48 -6.53 -12.81 -2.02
CA ARG A 48 -5.80 -13.94 -2.59
C ARG A 48 -4.56 -14.24 -1.75
N VAL A 49 -4.29 -15.53 -1.51
CA VAL A 49 -3.08 -15.95 -0.79
C VAL A 49 -1.82 -15.44 -1.48
N GLU A 50 -1.79 -15.46 -2.82
CA GLU A 50 -0.68 -14.89 -3.60
C GLU A 50 -0.51 -13.38 -3.31
N ASP A 51 -1.59 -12.60 -3.37
CA ASP A 51 -1.54 -11.14 -3.15
C ASP A 51 -1.10 -10.80 -1.72
N PHE A 52 -1.48 -11.62 -0.73
CA PHE A 52 -1.00 -11.52 0.65
C PHE A 52 0.52 -11.75 0.74
N VAL A 53 1.03 -12.84 0.15
CA VAL A 53 2.47 -13.16 0.14
C VAL A 53 3.27 -12.10 -0.62
N GLN A 54 2.76 -11.62 -1.75
CA GLN A 54 3.40 -10.57 -2.53
C GLN A 54 3.39 -9.23 -1.79
N GLY A 55 2.34 -8.92 -1.01
CA GLY A 55 2.31 -7.76 -0.11
C GLY A 55 3.42 -7.79 0.94
N ILE A 56 3.67 -8.96 1.55
CA ILE A 56 4.79 -9.15 2.49
C ILE A 56 6.13 -8.89 1.80
N LYS A 57 6.35 -9.51 0.63
CA LYS A 57 7.58 -9.34 -0.15
C LYS A 57 7.80 -7.88 -0.55
N MET A 58 6.73 -7.18 -0.91
CA MET A 58 6.76 -5.78 -1.30
C MET A 58 7.25 -4.88 -0.16
N ILE A 59 6.69 -5.03 1.04
CA ILE A 59 7.13 -4.24 2.20
C ILE A 59 8.57 -4.58 2.58
N ALA A 60 8.95 -5.86 2.56
CA ALA A 60 10.33 -6.26 2.80
C ALA A 60 11.30 -5.64 1.79
N ALA A 61 10.95 -5.63 0.51
CA ALA A 61 11.75 -5.00 -0.54
C ALA A 61 11.90 -3.50 -0.35
N VAL A 62 10.82 -2.78 0.04
CA VAL A 62 10.90 -1.35 0.38
C VAL A 62 11.83 -1.11 1.56
N MET A 63 11.72 -1.91 2.63
CA MET A 63 12.60 -1.76 3.80
C MET A 63 14.07 -2.01 3.47
N LEU A 64 14.37 -3.04 2.68
CA LEU A 64 15.73 -3.35 2.23
C LEU A 64 16.28 -2.22 1.36
N ASP A 65 15.51 -1.75 0.38
CA ASP A 65 15.89 -0.65 -0.50
C ASP A 65 16.19 0.64 0.31
N PHE A 66 15.37 0.97 1.31
CA PHE A 66 15.64 2.10 2.19
C PHE A 66 16.86 1.91 3.11
N ALA A 67 17.18 0.67 3.49
CA ALA A 67 18.36 0.37 4.29
C ALA A 67 19.67 0.49 3.49
N GLU A 68 19.62 0.31 2.17
CA GLU A 68 20.77 0.34 1.26
C GLU A 68 20.96 1.70 0.57
N ARG A 69 19.98 2.60 0.65
CA ARG A 69 20.10 3.96 0.09
C ARG A 69 21.03 4.82 0.95
N ASP A 70 22.10 5.31 0.33
CA ASP A 70 22.82 6.48 0.85
C ASP A 70 21.91 7.71 0.67
N LEU A 71 21.48 8.30 1.79
CA LEU A 71 20.71 9.55 1.85
C LEU A 71 21.62 10.77 1.99
#